data_AF-A0A9N8DZB1-F1
#
_entry.id   AF-A0A9N8DZB1-F1
#
_cell.length_a   1.000
_cell.length_b   1.000
_cell.length_c   1.000
_cell.angle_alpha   90.00
_cell.angle_beta   90.00
_cell.angle_gamma   90.00
#
_symmetry.space_group_name_H-M   'P 1'
#
loop_
_entity.id
_entity.type
_entity.pdbx_description
1 polymer ?
#
loop_
_entity_poly.entity_id
_entity_poly.type
_entity_poly.pdbx_seq_one_letter_code
_entity_poly.pdbx_strand_id
1 'polypeptide(L)'
;MRIATSPWFSKWLQSVNRYPFNELRVTRQGFNCKYVICGYNSDEEDNFCLATISMEVTVLEELILQGACKPLPPAMTDIMDYMLASGLQKSPKWYRAVISTLSDMLESPSPHPCERKDILIECIYWLVRERVSESYELSSLEGQSVMDAWHYYCCHWIDYNKKISFKKCTEMSETMVVDFIGNDM
;
A
#
# COMPACT_ATOMS: atom_id res chain seq x y z
N MET A 1 2.91 30.90 3.58
CA MET A 1 2.88 29.87 4.64
C MET A 1 4.26 29.22 4.67
N ARG A 2 5.08 29.46 5.71
CA ARG A 2 6.40 28.83 5.82
C ARG A 2 6.21 27.50 6.55
N ILE A 3 6.14 26.41 5.80
CA ILE A 3 6.14 25.07 6.38
C ILE A 3 7.60 24.77 6.75
N ALA A 4 7.86 24.60 8.04
CA ALA A 4 9.18 24.24 8.53
C ALA A 4 9.59 22.91 7.90
N THR A 5 10.73 22.87 7.21
CA THR A 5 11.31 21.63 6.69
C THR A 5 11.47 20.65 7.85
N SER A 6 10.74 19.55 7.79
CA SER A 6 10.69 18.61 8.89
C SER A 6 12.09 18.03 9.17
N PRO A 7 12.49 17.83 10.43
CA PRO A 7 13.81 17.28 10.79
C PRO A 7 14.13 15.94 10.13
N TRP A 8 13.11 15.19 9.70
CA TRP A 8 13.30 13.95 8.93
C TRP A 8 13.87 14.23 7.53
N PHE A 9 13.52 15.34 6.87
CA PHE A 9 13.96 15.67 5.52
C PHE A 9 15.46 15.99 5.48
N SER A 10 15.97 16.71 6.48
CA SER A 10 17.41 16.96 6.63
C SER A 10 18.20 15.69 6.96
N LYS A 11 17.64 14.80 7.78
CA LYS A 11 18.24 13.48 8.05
C LYS A 11 18.16 12.54 6.84
N TRP A 12 17.08 12.62 6.08
CA TRP A 12 16.88 11.92 4.81
C TRP A 12 17.93 12.41 3.82
N LEU A 13 18.01 13.71 3.50
CA LEU A 13 19.05 14.30 2.62
C LEU A 13 20.49 13.85 2.98
N GLN A 14 20.80 13.74 4.28
CA GLN A 14 22.08 13.25 4.77
C GLN A 14 22.27 11.73 4.61
N SER A 15 21.20 10.92 4.70
CA SER A 15 21.22 9.48 4.46
C SER A 15 21.10 9.10 2.98
N VAL A 16 20.46 9.92 2.13
CA VAL A 16 20.33 9.68 0.67
C VAL A 16 21.63 9.89 -0.08
N ASN A 17 22.66 10.47 0.56
CA ASN A 17 24.03 10.43 0.04
C ASN A 17 24.57 8.98 -0.10
N ARG A 18 23.82 7.97 0.38
CA ARG A 18 24.17 6.55 0.24
C ARG A 18 23.28 5.71 -0.69
N TYR A 19 22.11 6.13 -1.19
CA TYR A 19 21.30 5.28 -2.12
C TYR A 19 20.07 5.99 -2.75
N PRO A 20 19.77 5.86 -4.07
CA PRO A 20 20.63 5.75 -5.24
C PRO A 20 20.41 6.98 -6.16
N PHE A 21 20.83 8.18 -5.75
CA PHE A 21 20.74 9.36 -6.62
C PHE A 21 22.05 9.65 -7.38
N ASN A 22 23.15 8.97 -7.04
CA ASN A 22 24.42 9.08 -7.79
C ASN A 22 24.36 8.40 -9.17
N GLU A 23 23.47 7.43 -9.37
CA GLU A 23 23.30 6.77 -10.67
C GLU A 23 22.28 7.48 -11.59
N LEU A 24 21.50 8.44 -11.07
CA LEU A 24 20.46 9.16 -11.83
C LEU A 24 20.99 10.09 -12.91
N ARG A 25 22.28 10.45 -12.87
CA ARG A 25 22.89 11.19 -13.98
C ARG A 25 23.07 10.33 -15.24
N VAL A 26 23.02 9.00 -15.14
CA VAL A 26 23.33 8.08 -16.25
C VAL A 26 22.08 7.46 -16.91
N THR A 27 20.88 7.54 -16.31
CA THR A 27 19.71 6.76 -16.77
C THR A 27 18.47 7.58 -17.18
N ARG A 28 18.67 8.81 -17.70
CA ARG A 28 17.62 9.75 -18.15
C ARG A 28 16.60 9.23 -19.19
N GLN A 29 16.65 7.97 -19.63
CA GLN A 29 15.71 7.37 -20.58
C GLN A 29 14.84 6.23 -20.03
N GLY A 30 14.88 5.90 -18.73
CA GLY A 30 14.16 4.70 -18.25
C GLY A 30 13.60 4.70 -16.83
N PHE A 31 13.85 5.71 -16.00
CA PHE A 31 13.37 5.68 -14.62
C PHE A 31 12.03 6.42 -14.49
N ASN A 32 10.92 5.69 -14.60
CA ASN A 32 9.58 6.19 -14.32
C ASN A 32 9.26 5.97 -12.83
N CYS A 33 9.74 6.89 -11.98
CA CYS A 33 9.41 6.87 -10.55
C CYS A 33 8.03 7.51 -10.34
N LYS A 34 7.07 6.74 -9.82
CA LYS A 34 5.79 7.28 -9.38
C LYS A 34 5.98 7.93 -8.02
N TYR A 35 5.37 9.10 -7.82
CA TYR A 35 5.35 9.76 -6.53
C TYR A 35 3.93 9.77 -5.97
N VAL A 36 3.83 9.71 -4.65
CA VAL A 36 2.58 9.80 -3.92
C VAL A 36 2.67 10.90 -2.87
N ILE A 37 1.54 11.55 -2.62
CA ILE A 37 1.35 12.44 -1.48
C ILE A 37 0.43 11.71 -0.53
N CYS A 38 0.96 11.36 0.64
CA CYS A 38 0.16 10.84 1.74
C CYS A 38 -0.06 11.98 2.73
N GLY A 39 -1.28 12.10 3.23
CA GLY A 39 -1.62 13.09 4.24
C GLY A 39 -2.80 12.66 5.08
N TYR A 40 -3.07 13.46 6.10
CA TYR A 40 -4.18 13.27 7.02
C TYR A 40 -5.14 14.45 6.85
N ASN A 41 -6.42 14.15 6.58
CA ASN A 41 -7.48 15.13 6.59
C ASN A 41 -8.04 15.22 8.02
N SER A 42 -7.73 16.31 8.73
CA SER A 42 -8.18 16.51 10.12
C SER A 42 -9.69 16.60 10.26
N ASP A 43 -10.38 17.06 9.21
CA ASP A 43 -11.82 17.32 9.27
C ASP A 43 -12.63 16.03 9.08
N GLU A 44 -12.03 15.03 8.43
CA GLU A 44 -12.64 13.71 8.16
C GLU A 44 -12.01 12.59 8.98
N GLU A 45 -11.00 12.90 9.80
CA GLU A 45 -10.12 11.94 10.48
C GLU A 45 -9.54 10.86 9.54
N ASP A 46 -9.39 11.21 8.26
CA ASP A 46 -9.14 10.25 7.19
C ASP A 46 -7.76 10.43 6.58
N ASN A 47 -7.02 9.33 6.46
CA ASN A 47 -5.81 9.28 5.64
C ASN A 47 -6.18 9.31 4.16
N PHE A 48 -5.47 10.14 3.40
CA PHE A 48 -5.58 10.20 1.95
C PHE A 48 -4.23 9.91 1.30
N CYS A 49 -4.30 9.40 0.07
CA CYS A 49 -3.15 9.29 -0.79
C CYS A 49 -3.52 9.70 -2.21
N LEU A 50 -2.69 10.56 -2.79
CA LEU A 50 -2.87 11.08 -4.14
C LEU A 50 -1.68 10.67 -4.97
N ALA A 51 -1.94 9.97 -6.08
CA ALA A 51 -0.91 9.80 -7.10
C ALA A 51 -0.62 11.15 -7.76
N THR A 52 0.65 11.48 -7.81
CA THR A 52 1.13 12.73 -8.43
C THR A 52 1.13 12.70 -9.95
N ILE A 53 0.80 11.56 -10.57
CA ILE A 53 0.74 11.40 -12.03
C ILE A 53 -0.30 12.31 -12.69
N SER A 54 -1.24 12.83 -11.90
CA SER A 54 -2.28 13.78 -12.33
C SER A 54 -1.89 15.25 -12.12
N MET A 55 -0.69 15.53 -11.60
CA MET A 55 -0.21 16.88 -11.32
C MET A 55 0.63 17.43 -12.46
N GLU A 56 0.61 18.75 -12.63
CA GLU A 56 1.53 19.44 -13.53
C GLU A 56 2.98 19.21 -13.06
N VAL A 57 3.91 19.03 -14.00
CA VAL A 57 5.31 18.70 -13.71
C VAL A 57 5.96 19.74 -12.78
N THR A 58 5.67 21.03 -13.01
CA THR A 58 6.17 22.15 -12.19
C THR A 58 5.71 22.05 -10.74
N VAL A 59 4.43 21.74 -10.52
CA VAL A 59 3.85 21.52 -9.19
C VAL A 59 4.45 20.28 -8.53
N LEU A 60 4.63 19.19 -9.28
CA LEU A 60 5.27 17.98 -8.78
C LEU A 60 6.72 18.23 -8.34
N GLU A 61 7.50 18.95 -9.15
CA GLU A 61 8.87 19.32 -8.81
C GLU A 61 8.93 20.14 -7.51
N GLU A 62 8.05 21.13 -7.36
CA GLU A 62 7.94 21.90 -6.12
C GLU A 62 7.59 21.03 -4.90
N LEU A 63 6.62 20.13 -5.03
CA LEU A 63 6.20 19.25 -3.94
C LEU A 63 7.28 18.23 -3.57
N ILE A 64 8.05 17.74 -4.54
CA ILE A 64 9.23 16.89 -4.30
C ILE A 64 10.29 17.69 -3.53
N LEU A 65 10.61 18.91 -3.97
CA LEU A 65 11.59 19.77 -3.31
C LEU A 65 11.17 20.14 -1.88
N GLN A 66 9.87 20.26 -1.63
CA GLN A 66 9.30 20.51 -0.31
C GLN A 66 9.26 19.27 0.59
N GLY A 67 9.55 18.07 0.05
CA GLY A 67 9.41 16.81 0.77
C GLY A 67 7.95 16.41 1.03
N ALA A 68 7.00 17.01 0.32
CA ALA A 68 5.57 16.71 0.41
C ALA A 68 5.18 15.47 -0.41
N CYS A 69 6.04 15.07 -1.36
CA CYS A 69 5.89 13.85 -2.14
C CYS A 69 6.91 12.78 -1.73
N LYS A 70 6.50 11.51 -1.79
CA LYS A 70 7.39 10.36 -1.56
C LYS A 70 7.49 9.50 -2.80
N PRO A 71 8.70 9.02 -3.15
CA PRO A 71 8.85 8.06 -4.22
C PRO A 71 8.17 6.75 -3.81
N LEU A 72 7.33 6.22 -4.70
CA LEU A 72 6.63 4.96 -4.47
C LEU A 72 7.54 3.80 -4.89
N PRO A 73 7.86 2.86 -3.99
CA PRO A 73 8.63 1.68 -4.33
C PRO A 73 7.94 0.84 -5.41
N PRO A 74 8.69 0.14 -6.29
CA PRO A 74 8.12 -0.77 -7.28
C PRO A 74 7.19 -1.82 -6.66
N ALA A 75 7.49 -2.26 -5.42
CA ALA A 75 6.70 -3.23 -4.69
C ALA A 75 5.28 -2.75 -4.34
N MET A 76 5.05 -1.44 -4.26
CA MET A 76 3.76 -0.83 -3.88
C MET A 76 3.01 -0.25 -5.09
N THR A 77 3.64 -0.22 -6.26
CA THR A 77 3.12 0.51 -7.43
C THR A 77 1.79 -0.05 -7.90
N ASP A 78 1.70 -1.36 -8.11
CA ASP A 78 0.46 -1.98 -8.61
C ASP A 78 -0.65 -2.02 -7.55
N ILE A 79 -0.28 -2.03 -6.27
CA ILE A 79 -1.20 -1.88 -5.14
C ILE A 79 -1.84 -0.50 -5.20
N MET A 80 -1.03 0.57 -5.23
CA MET A 80 -1.53 1.94 -5.28
C MET A 80 -2.38 2.21 -6.52
N ASP A 81 -1.95 1.76 -7.70
CA ASP A 81 -2.73 1.91 -8.94
C ASP A 81 -4.13 1.29 -8.78
N TYR A 82 -4.21 0.11 -8.18
CA TYR A 82 -5.48 -0.57 -7.95
C TYR A 82 -6.35 0.15 -6.90
N MET A 83 -5.75 0.58 -5.79
CA MET A 83 -6.50 1.29 -4.73
C MET A 83 -7.10 2.59 -5.25
N LEU A 84 -6.35 3.35 -6.03
CA LEU A 84 -6.84 4.59 -6.62
C LEU A 84 -7.91 4.36 -7.69
N ALA A 85 -7.81 3.28 -8.47
CA ALA A 85 -8.77 2.98 -9.52
C ALA A 85 -10.08 2.35 -9.00
N SER A 86 -10.00 1.52 -7.96
CA SER A 86 -11.13 0.65 -7.57
C SER A 86 -11.30 0.46 -6.06
N GLY A 87 -10.32 0.83 -5.24
CA GLY A 87 -10.33 0.58 -3.80
C GLY A 87 -11.53 1.21 -3.10
N LEU A 88 -11.77 2.51 -3.32
CA LEU A 88 -12.91 3.24 -2.73
C LEU A 88 -14.27 2.64 -3.12
N GLN A 89 -14.42 2.19 -4.36
CA GLN A 89 -15.67 1.58 -4.85
C GLN A 89 -15.90 0.20 -4.23
N LYS A 90 -14.82 -0.55 -3.96
CA LYS A 90 -14.90 -1.87 -3.33
C LYS A 90 -15.21 -1.79 -1.85
N SER A 91 -14.45 -0.99 -1.11
CA SER A 91 -14.70 -0.71 0.30
C SER A 91 -13.93 0.54 0.72
N PRO A 92 -14.61 1.62 1.16
CA PRO A 92 -13.95 2.81 1.70
C PRO A 92 -13.11 2.51 2.94
N LYS A 93 -13.57 1.59 3.81
CA LYS A 93 -12.87 1.20 5.03
C LYS A 93 -11.57 0.47 4.71
N TRP A 94 -11.63 -0.52 3.81
CA TRP A 94 -10.45 -1.20 3.30
C TRP A 94 -9.48 -0.25 2.61
N TYR A 95 -10.00 0.66 1.77
CA TYR A 95 -9.19 1.67 1.11
C TYR A 95 -8.37 2.49 2.11
N ARG A 96 -9.02 3.07 3.12
CA ARG A 96 -8.35 3.87 4.15
C ARG A 96 -7.31 3.06 4.92
N ALA A 97 -7.63 1.83 5.29
CA ALA A 97 -6.70 0.95 6.00
C ALA A 97 -5.43 0.69 5.18
N VAL A 98 -5.58 0.30 3.90
CA VAL A 98 -4.44 0.06 3.00
C VAL A 98 -3.61 1.33 2.79
N ILE A 99 -4.26 2.46 2.53
CA ILE A 99 -3.57 3.73 2.35
C ILE A 99 -2.78 4.13 3.60
N SER A 100 -3.37 3.96 4.79
CA SER A 100 -2.68 4.18 6.06
C SER A 100 -1.46 3.29 6.18
N THR A 101 -1.61 1.98 5.98
CA THR A 101 -0.52 1.01 6.06
C THR A 101 0.63 1.37 5.11
N LEU A 102 0.33 1.69 3.86
CA LEU A 102 1.35 2.08 2.90
C LEU A 102 2.02 3.41 3.26
N SER A 103 1.26 4.38 3.77
CA SER A 103 1.81 5.64 4.27
C SER A 103 2.79 5.41 5.43
N ASP A 104 2.41 4.59 6.39
CA ASP A 104 3.23 4.26 7.56
C ASP A 104 4.53 3.57 7.14
N MET A 105 4.47 2.63 6.18
CA MET A 105 5.65 1.99 5.60
C MET A 105 6.58 2.98 4.87
N LEU A 106 6.03 4.04 4.27
CA LEU A 106 6.79 5.11 3.62
C LEU A 106 7.34 6.14 4.62
N GLU A 107 6.71 6.32 5.78
CA GLU A 107 7.15 7.22 6.86
C GLU A 107 8.24 6.63 7.73
N SER A 108 8.08 5.35 8.06
CA SER A 108 8.97 4.61 8.95
C SER A 108 9.61 3.46 8.19
N PRO A 109 10.50 3.74 7.23
CA PRO A 109 11.17 2.69 6.48
C PRO A 109 11.96 1.81 7.46
N SER A 110 11.52 0.56 7.58
CA SER A 110 12.20 -0.47 8.36
C SER A 110 13.65 -0.60 7.88
N PRO A 111 14.61 -0.89 8.79
CA PRO A 111 15.99 -1.19 8.39
C PRO A 111 16.07 -2.42 7.46
N HIS A 112 15.04 -3.27 7.47
CA HIS A 112 14.87 -4.36 6.53
C HIS A 112 13.79 -3.97 5.50
N PRO A 113 14.11 -3.97 4.19
CA PRO A 113 13.12 -3.69 3.16
C PRO A 113 12.00 -4.74 3.27
N CYS A 114 10.76 -4.26 3.43
CA CYS A 114 9.59 -5.13 3.46
C CYS A 114 9.47 -5.81 2.09
N GLU A 115 9.39 -7.14 2.07
CA GLU A 115 9.26 -7.86 0.81
C GLU A 115 7.89 -7.55 0.20
N ARG A 116 7.82 -7.50 -1.13
CA ARG A 116 6.56 -7.22 -1.83
C ARG A 116 5.43 -8.16 -1.37
N LYS A 117 5.76 -9.42 -1.12
CA LYS A 117 4.82 -10.44 -0.62
C LYS A 117 4.14 -9.98 0.67
N ASP A 118 4.91 -9.52 1.65
CA ASP A 118 4.40 -9.12 2.95
C ASP A 118 3.45 -7.92 2.82
N ILE A 119 3.82 -6.96 1.96
CA ILE A 119 2.99 -5.80 1.66
C ILE A 119 1.65 -6.25 1.04
N LEU A 120 1.68 -7.18 0.09
CA LEU A 120 0.46 -7.73 -0.53
C LEU A 120 -0.44 -8.39 0.52
N ILE A 121 0.14 -9.26 1.35
CA ILE A 121 -0.59 -10.01 2.37
C ILE A 121 -1.24 -9.04 3.36
N GLU A 122 -0.49 -8.07 3.87
CA GLU A 122 -1.00 -7.07 4.80
C GLU A 122 -2.16 -6.27 4.19
N CYS A 123 -2.02 -5.82 2.94
CA CYS A 123 -3.06 -5.05 2.28
C CYS A 123 -4.35 -5.86 2.06
N ILE A 124 -4.24 -7.15 1.75
CA ILE A 124 -5.41 -8.01 1.50
C ILE A 124 -6.02 -8.51 2.82
N TYR A 125 -5.20 -8.67 3.86
CA TYR A 125 -5.65 -9.06 5.20
C TYR A 125 -6.77 -8.14 5.70
N TRP A 126 -6.64 -6.82 5.48
CA TRP A 126 -7.69 -5.86 5.84
C TRP A 126 -9.02 -6.12 5.14
N LEU A 127 -8.99 -6.47 3.85
CA LEU A 127 -10.19 -6.81 3.09
C LEU A 127 -10.84 -8.09 3.61
N VAL A 128 -10.03 -9.13 3.82
CA VAL A 128 -10.52 -10.45 4.27
C VAL A 128 -11.08 -10.35 5.68
N ARG A 129 -10.40 -9.64 6.58
CA ARG A 129 -10.89 -9.34 7.92
C ARG A 129 -12.23 -8.63 7.89
N GLU A 130 -12.40 -7.66 7.01
CA GLU A 130 -13.67 -6.96 6.83
C GLU A 130 -14.77 -7.94 6.42
N ARG A 131 -14.54 -8.78 5.40
CA ARG A 131 -15.51 -9.79 4.95
C ARG A 131 -15.89 -10.79 6.02
N VAL A 132 -14.90 -11.29 6.77
CA VAL A 132 -15.15 -12.21 7.88
C VAL A 132 -15.96 -11.52 8.98
N SER A 133 -15.67 -10.26 9.28
CA SER A 133 -16.42 -9.49 10.30
C SER A 133 -17.84 -9.12 9.90
N GLU A 134 -18.12 -9.02 8.59
CA GLU A 134 -19.44 -8.77 8.04
C GLU A 134 -20.30 -10.05 7.98
N SER A 135 -19.69 -11.23 8.11
CA SER A 135 -20.42 -12.50 8.12
C SER A 135 -21.12 -12.70 9.46
N TYR A 136 -22.45 -12.57 9.46
CA TYR A 136 -23.28 -12.79 10.65
C TYR A 136 -23.33 -14.25 11.12
N GLU A 137 -22.86 -15.18 10.30
CA GLU A 137 -22.96 -16.63 10.54
C GLU A 137 -21.74 -17.18 11.30
N LEU A 138 -20.63 -16.46 11.32
CA LEU A 138 -19.41 -16.92 11.97
C LEU A 138 -19.32 -16.44 13.42
N SER A 139 -19.04 -17.38 14.33
CA SER A 139 -18.53 -17.03 15.65
C SER A 139 -17.12 -16.43 15.55
N SER A 140 -16.68 -15.75 16.61
CA SER A 140 -15.32 -15.19 16.66
C SER A 140 -14.22 -16.24 16.46
N LEU A 141 -14.45 -17.49 16.88
CA LEU A 141 -13.46 -18.58 16.76
C LEU A 141 -13.40 -19.11 15.32
N GLU A 142 -14.55 -19.26 14.67
CA GLU A 142 -14.65 -19.67 13.27
C GLU A 142 -14.07 -18.59 12.35
N GLY A 143 -14.38 -17.31 12.63
CA GLY A 143 -13.78 -16.19 11.93
C GLY A 143 -12.26 -16.19 12.00
N GLN A 144 -11.67 -16.42 13.17
CA GLN A 144 -10.21 -16.54 13.30
C GLN A 144 -9.66 -17.73 12.52
N SER A 145 -10.35 -18.86 12.53
CA SER A 145 -9.94 -20.06 11.79
C SER A 145 -9.91 -19.81 10.27
N VAL A 146 -10.90 -19.07 9.74
CA VAL A 146 -10.91 -18.63 8.34
C VAL A 146 -9.74 -17.69 8.03
N MET A 147 -9.44 -16.73 8.92
CA MET A 147 -8.29 -15.83 8.77
C MET A 147 -6.97 -16.60 8.72
N ASP A 148 -6.78 -17.57 9.62
CA ASP A 148 -5.56 -18.38 9.69
C ASP A 148 -5.40 -19.27 8.45
N ALA A 149 -6.48 -19.93 8.02
CA ALA A 149 -6.50 -20.75 6.81
C ALA A 149 -6.20 -19.92 5.55
N TRP A 150 -6.82 -18.76 5.42
CA TRP A 150 -6.56 -17.82 4.33
C TRP A 150 -5.10 -17.35 4.34
N HIS A 151 -4.56 -16.96 5.49
CA HIS A 151 -3.19 -16.45 5.61
C HIS A 151 -2.18 -17.54 5.22
N TYR A 152 -2.37 -18.76 5.74
CA TYR A 152 -1.55 -19.91 5.37
C TYR A 152 -1.55 -20.13 3.86
N TYR A 153 -2.72 -20.17 3.22
CA TYR A 153 -2.82 -20.39 1.78
C TYR A 153 -2.17 -19.26 0.98
N CYS A 154 -2.45 -17.99 1.33
CA CYS A 154 -1.90 -16.84 0.61
C CYS A 154 -0.38 -16.78 0.67
N CYS A 155 0.21 -17.10 1.82
CA CYS A 155 1.65 -17.20 1.98
C CYS A 155 2.27 -18.17 0.96
N HIS A 156 1.72 -19.38 0.82
CA HIS A 156 2.24 -20.40 -0.10
C HIS A 156 1.95 -20.07 -1.56
N TRP A 157 0.76 -19.53 -1.84
CA TRP A 157 0.34 -19.26 -3.20
C TRP A 157 1.08 -18.08 -3.84
N ILE A 158 1.36 -17.02 -3.07
CA ILE A 158 2.15 -15.88 -3.56
C ILE A 158 3.61 -16.32 -3.82
N ASP A 159 4.18 -17.18 -2.99
CA ASP A 159 5.52 -17.74 -3.22
C ASP A 159 5.61 -18.51 -4.53
N TYR A 160 4.57 -19.26 -4.85
CA TYR A 160 4.46 -19.98 -6.11
C TYR A 160 4.27 -19.03 -7.30
N ASN A 161 3.56 -17.91 -7.11
CA ASN A 161 3.20 -16.94 -8.14
C ASN A 161 3.96 -15.61 -8.03
N LYS A 162 5.29 -15.64 -8.08
CA LYS A 162 6.19 -14.48 -7.83
C LYS A 162 5.89 -13.19 -8.61
N LYS A 163 5.15 -13.25 -9.72
CA LYS A 163 4.80 -12.08 -10.56
C LYS A 163 3.32 -11.71 -10.50
N ILE A 164 2.63 -12.12 -9.44
CA ILE A 164 1.20 -11.86 -9.36
C ILE A 164 0.88 -10.39 -9.08
N SER A 165 -0.07 -9.86 -9.84
CA SER A 165 -0.64 -8.53 -9.64
C SER A 165 -1.52 -8.48 -8.41
N PHE A 166 -1.54 -7.34 -7.71
CA PHE A 166 -2.41 -7.11 -6.55
C PHE A 166 -3.88 -7.43 -6.83
N LYS A 167 -4.44 -6.93 -7.95
CA LYS A 167 -5.81 -7.23 -8.40
C LYS A 167 -6.16 -8.72 -8.33
N LYS A 168 -5.29 -9.57 -8.88
CA LYS A 168 -5.52 -11.03 -8.94
C LYS A 168 -5.45 -11.68 -7.56
N CYS A 169 -4.55 -11.20 -6.68
CA CYS A 169 -4.54 -11.65 -5.29
C CYS A 169 -5.82 -11.25 -4.55
N THR A 170 -6.33 -10.04 -4.79
CA THR A 170 -7.60 -9.56 -4.21
C THR A 170 -8.77 -10.44 -4.66
N GLU A 171 -8.95 -10.63 -5.97
CA GLU A 171 -10.04 -11.44 -6.55
C GLU A 171 -10.03 -12.88 -6.04
N MET A 172 -8.84 -13.50 -5.99
CA MET A 172 -8.71 -14.84 -5.46
C MET A 172 -9.06 -14.89 -3.97
N SER A 173 -8.58 -13.94 -3.17
CA SER A 173 -8.83 -13.92 -1.73
C SER A 173 -10.32 -13.75 -1.42
N GLU A 174 -11.02 -12.90 -2.18
CA GLU A 174 -12.48 -12.77 -2.06
C GLU A 174 -13.20 -14.08 -2.38
N THR A 175 -12.77 -14.78 -3.43
CA THR A 175 -13.33 -16.08 -3.81
C THR A 175 -13.13 -17.11 -2.70
N MET A 176 -11.92 -17.19 -2.15
CA MET A 176 -11.60 -18.11 -1.06
C MET A 176 -12.43 -17.85 0.20
N VAL A 177 -12.62 -16.59 0.58
CA VAL A 177 -13.45 -16.26 1.75
C VAL A 177 -14.89 -16.71 1.53
N VAL A 178 -15.44 -16.50 0.34
CA VAL A 178 -16.78 -17.00 -0.01
C VAL A 178 -16.84 -18.52 0.05
N ASP A 179 -15.83 -19.22 -0.50
CA ASP A 179 -15.78 -20.69 -0.48
C ASP A 179 -15.63 -21.24 0.94
N PHE A 180 -14.84 -20.60 1.80
CA PHE A 180 -14.69 -21.01 3.20
C PHE A 180 -15.96 -20.78 4.01
N ILE A 181 -16.66 -19.67 3.78
CA ILE A 181 -17.94 -19.40 4.45
C ILE A 181 -19.04 -20.33 3.93
N GLY A 182 -19.05 -20.62 2.61
CA GLY A 182 -20.11 -21.38 1.97
C GLY A 182 -20.01 -22.90 2.07
N ASN A 183 -18.82 -23.47 2.35
CA ASN A 183 -18.62 -24.93 2.39
C ASN A 183 -18.71 -25.55 3.80
N ASP A 184 -18.84 -24.75 4.86
CA ASP A 184 -19.08 -25.24 6.24
C ASP A 184 -20.58 -25.19 6.65
N MET A 185 -21.48 -24.95 5.68
CA MET A 185 -22.95 -25.11 5.80
C MET A 185 -23.44 -26.39 5.11
#